data_AF-V9Z9M8-F1
#
_entry.id   AF-V9Z9M8-F1
#
_cell.length_a   1.000
_cell.length_b   1.000
_cell.length_c   1.000
_cell.angle_alpha   90.00
_cell.angle_beta   90.00
_cell.angle_gamma   90.00
#
_symmetry.space_group_name_H-M   'P 1'
#
loop_
_entity.id
_entity.type
_entity.pdbx_description
1 polymer ?
#
loop_
_entity_poly.entity_id
_entity_poly.type
_entity_poly.pdbx_seq_one_letter_code
_entity_poly.pdbx_strand_id
1 'polypeptide(L)'
;MSPLFLPQPDPYPSGPDGQGWSRLSLNAHMDVRNQCGLLPIRFASLFESRTGRQRWGGYERCRMGRASCSTCPVQEAARRHEPIEWPAGSPLCLGRVRPWPLTPGALLADPAQGRSYVELLTWQNMSTGVSVNWPDLRDDFRVQFSWTFVDAEGEAFWVVRSDPDAQDVPVHTSRLGGVTEHAVHGRAGGPPVATLRCHGVCAHDDWRLRYLAADIADAAGNAPSVETAELPERLPGIRHTEFSHEGQRTVLRHEDRRYHPASTLEVTWHQPVTRAGLTALVAHAVRLVIW
;
A
#
# COMPACT_ATOMS: atom_id res chain seq x y z
N MET A 1 -9.47 1.32 -1.50
CA MET A 1 -9.84 -0.11 -1.29
C MET A 1 -10.71 -0.20 -0.05
N SER A 2 -11.83 -0.92 -0.13
CA SER A 2 -12.87 -1.02 0.90
C SER A 2 -12.46 -1.85 2.12
N PRO A 3 -13.16 -1.71 3.28
CA PRO A 3 -13.03 -2.66 4.40
C PRO A 3 -13.15 -4.10 3.94
N LEU A 4 -12.42 -4.99 4.59
CA LEU A 4 -12.31 -6.38 4.16
C LEU A 4 -13.66 -7.11 4.29
N PHE A 5 -14.33 -7.27 3.15
CA PHE A 5 -15.54 -8.05 3.01
C PHE A 5 -15.16 -9.50 2.71
N LEU A 6 -15.41 -10.41 3.65
CA LEU A 6 -15.38 -11.84 3.41
C LEU A 6 -16.83 -12.30 3.26
N PRO A 7 -17.31 -12.61 2.04
CA PRO A 7 -18.60 -13.25 1.90
C PRO A 7 -18.58 -14.57 2.66
N GLN A 8 -19.70 -14.91 3.31
CA GLN A 8 -19.87 -16.25 3.87
C GLN A 8 -19.59 -17.25 2.73
N PRO A 9 -18.69 -18.23 2.91
CA PRO A 9 -18.46 -19.24 1.88
C PRO A 9 -19.77 -19.98 1.60
N ASP A 10 -20.05 -20.26 0.33
CA ASP A 10 -21.17 -21.11 -0.04
C ASP A 10 -21.08 -22.44 0.73
N PRO A 11 -22.18 -22.92 1.31
CA PRO A 11 -22.17 -24.19 2.03
C PRO A 11 -21.75 -25.30 1.08
N TYR A 12 -20.53 -25.81 1.23
CA TYR A 12 -20.02 -26.92 0.45
C TYR A 12 -20.13 -28.20 1.29
N PRO A 13 -21.10 -29.10 1.02
CA PRO A 13 -21.49 -30.17 1.95
C PRO A 13 -20.50 -31.34 2.04
N SER A 14 -19.26 -31.22 1.54
CA SER A 14 -18.31 -32.34 1.46
C SER A 14 -17.54 -32.66 2.75
N GLY A 15 -18.15 -32.44 3.92
CA GLY A 15 -17.62 -32.88 5.21
C GLY A 15 -17.91 -34.36 5.48
N PRO A 16 -17.14 -35.06 6.35
CA PRO A 16 -17.43 -36.44 6.74
C PRO A 16 -18.82 -36.64 7.38
N ASP A 17 -19.43 -35.55 7.85
CA ASP A 17 -20.76 -35.47 8.45
C ASP A 17 -21.84 -34.90 7.51
N GLY A 18 -21.49 -34.60 6.24
CA GLY A 18 -22.40 -33.97 5.27
C GLY A 18 -22.74 -32.50 5.56
N GLN A 19 -22.10 -31.87 6.55
CA GLN A 19 -22.43 -30.50 7.00
C GLN A 19 -21.47 -29.43 6.46
N GLY A 20 -20.41 -29.83 5.77
CA GLY A 20 -19.47 -28.92 5.11
C GLY A 20 -18.55 -28.18 6.09
N TRP A 21 -17.26 -28.48 6.03
CA TRP A 21 -16.26 -27.75 6.82
C TRP A 21 -15.94 -26.43 6.13
N SER A 22 -16.72 -25.39 6.42
CA SER A 22 -16.26 -24.03 6.13
C SER A 22 -15.28 -23.63 7.25
N ARG A 23 -14.04 -23.29 6.90
CA ARG A 23 -12.88 -23.08 7.81
C ARG A 23 -13.08 -22.01 8.92
N LEU A 24 -14.26 -21.41 9.04
CA LEU A 24 -14.62 -20.41 10.06
C LEU A 24 -15.98 -20.66 10.76
N SER A 25 -16.76 -21.68 10.39
CA SER A 25 -17.97 -22.09 11.12
C SER A 25 -17.59 -23.21 12.09
N LEU A 26 -17.70 -23.10 13.41
CA LEU A 26 -18.99 -23.36 14.05
C LEU A 26 -19.13 -22.82 15.50
N ASN A 27 -18.12 -22.21 16.11
CA ASN A 27 -18.23 -21.76 17.52
C ASN A 27 -17.86 -20.29 17.80
N ALA A 28 -17.36 -19.53 16.83
CA ALA A 28 -17.03 -18.12 17.06
C ALA A 28 -18.27 -17.20 17.13
N HIS A 29 -19.44 -17.64 16.61
CA HIS A 29 -20.50 -16.71 16.21
C HIS A 29 -21.94 -17.09 16.59
N MET A 30 -22.18 -18.05 17.49
CA MET A 30 -23.52 -18.36 18.07
C MET A 30 -24.72 -18.10 17.12
N ASP A 31 -24.74 -18.76 15.96
CA ASP A 31 -25.93 -18.82 15.08
C ASP A 31 -26.35 -17.53 14.32
N VAL A 32 -25.45 -16.54 14.17
CA VAL A 32 -25.78 -15.32 13.38
C VAL A 32 -25.52 -15.53 11.88
N ARG A 33 -26.58 -15.42 11.06
CA ARG A 33 -26.56 -15.66 9.59
C ARG A 33 -25.74 -14.70 8.74
N ASN A 34 -25.39 -13.51 9.25
CA ASN A 34 -24.59 -12.53 8.53
C ASN A 34 -23.18 -12.47 9.13
N GLN A 35 -22.19 -13.02 8.43
CA GLN A 35 -20.77 -13.01 8.84
C GLN A 35 -20.08 -11.68 8.49
N CYS A 36 -20.68 -10.55 8.87
CA CYS A 36 -20.15 -9.24 8.53
C CYS A 36 -18.93 -8.90 9.40
N GLY A 37 -17.75 -8.89 8.78
CA GLY A 37 -16.57 -8.12 9.20
C GLY A 37 -16.02 -8.45 10.58
N LEU A 38 -14.94 -9.24 10.61
CA LEU A 38 -14.04 -9.24 11.76
C LEU A 38 -13.33 -7.86 11.82
N LEU A 39 -13.44 -7.09 12.93
CA LEU A 39 -12.76 -5.80 13.07
C LEU A 39 -11.31 -6.03 13.50
N PRO A 40 -10.29 -5.93 12.63
CA PRO A 40 -8.93 -6.24 13.05
C PRO A 40 -8.42 -5.16 14.01
N ILE A 41 -8.17 -5.51 15.27
CA ILE A 41 -7.67 -4.56 16.29
C ILE A 41 -6.15 -4.39 16.26
N ARG A 42 -5.46 -5.14 15.39
CA ARG A 42 -3.99 -5.11 15.22
C ARG A 42 -3.60 -5.41 13.77
N PHE A 43 -2.43 -4.94 13.35
CA PHE A 43 -1.93 -5.10 11.97
C PHE A 43 -1.86 -6.57 11.52
N ALA A 44 -1.33 -7.46 12.35
CA ALA A 44 -1.26 -8.89 12.04
C ALA A 44 -2.63 -9.47 11.66
N SER A 45 -3.68 -9.03 12.34
CA SER A 45 -5.05 -9.47 12.06
C SER A 45 -5.62 -8.82 10.80
N LEU A 46 -5.30 -7.55 10.49
CA LEU A 46 -5.65 -6.97 9.19
C LEU A 46 -4.96 -7.72 8.05
N PHE A 47 -3.67 -7.97 8.20
CA PHE A 47 -2.83 -8.67 7.24
C PHE A 47 -3.32 -10.12 6.98
N GLU A 48 -3.60 -10.88 8.04
CA GLU A 48 -4.18 -12.22 7.95
C GLU A 48 -5.54 -12.22 7.26
N SER A 49 -6.36 -11.21 7.54
CA SER A 49 -7.67 -11.03 6.92
C SER A 49 -7.56 -10.81 5.41
N ARG A 50 -6.59 -10.00 4.96
CA ARG A 50 -6.32 -9.72 3.53
C ARG A 50 -5.76 -10.90 2.75
N THR A 51 -5.14 -11.87 3.43
CA THR A 51 -4.45 -12.98 2.78
C THR A 51 -5.16 -14.34 2.92
N GLY A 52 -6.38 -14.35 3.48
CA GLY A 52 -7.14 -15.59 3.68
C GLY A 52 -6.52 -16.53 4.71
N ARG A 53 -5.68 -16.00 5.62
CA ARG A 53 -4.92 -16.75 6.63
C ARG A 53 -5.34 -16.37 8.04
N GLN A 54 -6.64 -16.12 8.24
CA GLN A 54 -7.18 -15.68 9.52
C GLN A 54 -6.85 -16.68 10.63
N ARG A 55 -6.15 -16.24 11.69
CA ARG A 55 -5.95 -16.99 12.92
C ARG A 55 -6.89 -16.48 14.01
N TRP A 56 -7.08 -17.27 15.07
CA TRP A 56 -7.93 -16.88 16.21
C TRP A 56 -7.33 -15.70 16.97
N GLY A 57 -8.13 -14.64 17.17
CA GLY A 57 -7.77 -13.46 18.00
C GLY A 57 -7.25 -12.24 17.24
N GLY A 58 -7.39 -11.06 17.87
CA GLY A 58 -7.06 -9.78 17.23
C GLY A 58 -8.14 -9.23 16.31
N TYR A 59 -9.37 -9.69 16.50
CA TYR A 59 -10.55 -9.15 15.85
C TYR A 59 -11.64 -8.82 16.88
N GLU A 60 -12.30 -7.68 16.72
CA GLU A 60 -13.47 -7.26 17.46
C GLU A 60 -14.78 -7.60 16.72
N ARG A 61 -15.89 -7.65 17.45
CA ARG A 61 -17.23 -7.94 16.92
C ARG A 61 -17.81 -6.70 16.22
N CYS A 62 -18.39 -6.89 15.04
CA CYS A 62 -19.37 -5.94 14.52
C CYS A 62 -20.66 -6.03 15.37
N ARG A 63 -20.88 -5.09 16.30
CA ARG A 63 -21.91 -5.19 17.36
C ARG A 63 -23.36 -4.89 16.92
N MET A 64 -23.65 -4.67 15.64
CA MET A 64 -25.00 -4.27 15.19
C MET A 64 -25.77 -5.46 14.61
N GLY A 65 -26.81 -5.90 15.33
CA GLY A 65 -27.69 -6.99 14.92
C GLY A 65 -28.40 -6.70 13.59
N ARG A 66 -28.50 -7.72 12.73
CA ARG A 66 -29.21 -7.70 11.42
C ARG A 66 -28.69 -6.71 10.36
N ALA A 67 -27.47 -6.21 10.46
CA ALA A 67 -26.95 -5.22 9.51
C ALA A 67 -26.61 -5.81 8.13
N SER A 68 -26.93 -5.05 7.08
CA SER A 68 -26.36 -5.20 5.74
C SER A 68 -24.90 -4.76 5.77
N CYS A 69 -24.05 -5.35 4.91
CA CYS A 69 -22.65 -4.94 4.80
C CYS A 69 -22.50 -3.47 4.41
N SER A 70 -23.47 -2.90 3.69
CA SER A 70 -23.49 -1.48 3.28
C SER A 70 -23.69 -0.50 4.45
N THR A 71 -24.18 -0.96 5.60
CA THR A 71 -24.38 -0.16 6.82
C THR A 71 -23.41 -0.55 7.93
N CYS A 72 -22.31 -1.23 7.57
CA CYS A 72 -21.30 -1.66 8.52
C CYS A 72 -20.63 -0.43 9.17
N PRO A 73 -20.58 -0.33 10.52
CA PRO A 73 -19.91 0.77 11.20
C PRO A 73 -18.44 0.95 10.79
N VAL A 74 -17.75 -0.12 10.38
CA VAL A 74 -16.38 -0.04 9.84
C VAL A 74 -16.36 0.65 8.49
N GLN A 75 -17.33 0.35 7.62
CA GLN A 75 -17.45 1.01 6.31
C GLN A 75 -17.86 2.48 6.48
N GLU A 76 -18.74 2.77 7.43
CA GLU A 76 -19.15 4.14 7.73
C GLU A 76 -18.03 4.94 8.38
N ALA A 77 -17.27 4.34 9.31
CA ALA A 77 -16.10 4.95 9.91
C ALA A 77 -15.03 5.25 8.86
N ALA A 78 -14.72 4.31 7.97
CA ALA A 78 -13.79 4.54 6.87
C ALA A 78 -14.25 5.63 5.89
N ARG A 79 -15.57 5.77 5.66
CA ARG A 79 -16.14 6.84 4.81
C ARG A 79 -16.08 8.22 5.47
N ARG A 80 -16.22 8.27 6.80
CA ARG A 80 -16.18 9.51 7.59
C ARG A 80 -14.78 9.87 8.08
N HIS A 81 -13.81 8.98 7.89
CA HIS A 81 -12.45 9.20 8.37
C HIS A 81 -11.84 10.40 7.66
N GLU A 82 -11.34 11.35 8.44
CA GLU A 82 -10.64 12.48 7.89
C GLU A 82 -9.33 12.02 7.27
N PRO A 83 -8.99 12.51 6.08
CA PRO A 83 -7.68 12.37 5.50
C PRO A 83 -6.54 12.57 6.49
N ILE A 84 -5.59 11.63 6.51
CA ILE A 84 -4.31 11.89 7.17
C ILE A 84 -3.64 13.08 6.50
N GLU A 85 -3.08 13.96 7.32
CA GLU A 85 -2.17 15.01 6.87
C GLU A 85 -0.89 14.35 6.36
N TRP A 86 -0.91 14.03 5.07
CA TRP A 86 0.15 13.29 4.42
C TRP A 86 1.30 14.24 4.04
N PRO A 87 2.58 13.83 4.21
CA PRO A 87 3.73 14.65 3.80
C PRO A 87 3.60 15.14 2.34
N ALA A 88 3.59 16.46 2.16
CA ALA A 88 3.36 17.07 0.86
C ALA A 88 4.37 16.58 -0.18
N GLY A 89 3.88 16.30 -1.40
CA GLY A 89 4.71 15.92 -2.55
C GLY A 89 5.44 14.56 -2.44
N SER A 90 5.13 13.73 -1.43
CA SER A 90 5.71 12.38 -1.33
C SER A 90 4.63 11.32 -1.56
N PRO A 91 4.73 10.45 -2.57
CA PRO A 91 3.81 9.31 -2.70
C PRO A 91 4.17 8.15 -1.75
N LEU A 92 5.33 8.19 -1.09
CA LEU A 92 5.87 7.10 -0.31
C LEU A 92 6.50 7.58 1.00
N CYS A 93 6.19 6.87 2.09
CA CYS A 93 6.85 7.02 3.37
C CYS A 93 7.31 5.67 3.91
N LEU A 94 8.38 5.69 4.70
CA LEU A 94 8.72 4.62 5.62
C LEU A 94 7.94 4.86 6.92
N GLY A 95 7.04 3.95 7.28
CA GLY A 95 6.34 3.98 8.56
C GLY A 95 7.12 3.22 9.61
N ARG A 96 7.51 3.89 10.70
CA ARG A 96 8.14 3.26 11.88
C ARG A 96 7.18 3.23 13.05
N VAL A 97 6.97 2.04 13.61
CA VAL A 97 6.10 1.88 14.78
C VAL A 97 6.88 2.32 16.02
N ARG A 98 6.37 3.34 16.71
CA ARG A 98 6.95 3.86 17.95
C ARG A 98 5.96 3.70 19.11
N PRO A 99 6.41 3.33 20.31
CA PRO A 99 5.56 3.38 21.49
C PRO A 99 5.21 4.83 21.81
N TRP A 100 3.99 5.08 22.28
CA TRP A 100 3.65 6.42 22.80
C TRP A 100 4.56 6.77 23.99
N PRO A 101 5.00 8.04 24.10
CA PRO A 101 5.70 8.48 25.28
C PRO A 101 4.79 8.33 26.50
N LEU A 102 5.34 7.83 27.60
CA LEU A 102 4.61 7.68 28.85
C LEU A 102 4.13 9.05 29.35
N THR A 103 2.89 9.11 29.84
CA THR A 103 2.28 10.32 30.40
C THR A 103 3.04 10.72 31.65
N PRO A 104 3.64 11.92 31.72
CA PRO A 104 4.37 12.37 32.91
C PRO A 104 3.49 12.28 34.17
N GLY A 105 3.94 11.55 35.18
CA GLY A 105 3.24 11.39 36.46
C GLY A 105 2.19 10.26 36.52
N ALA A 106 2.02 9.47 35.47
CA ALA A 106 1.18 8.27 35.53
C ALA A 106 1.84 7.16 36.37
N LEU A 107 1.16 6.68 37.41
CA LEU A 107 1.72 5.73 38.38
C LEU A 107 1.21 4.29 38.26
N LEU A 108 0.00 4.05 37.72
CA LEU A 108 -0.65 2.73 37.79
C LEU A 108 -1.33 2.27 36.48
N ALA A 109 -1.80 3.20 35.65
CA ALA A 109 -2.43 2.90 34.36
C ALA A 109 -2.19 4.07 33.42
N ASP A 110 -1.03 4.07 32.76
CA ASP A 110 -0.73 5.10 31.79
C ASP A 110 -1.56 4.88 30.52
N PRO A 111 -2.41 5.85 30.11
CA PRO A 111 -3.19 5.72 28.88
C PRO A 111 -2.32 5.58 27.62
N ALA A 112 -1.03 5.92 27.67
CA ALA A 112 -0.07 5.68 26.59
C ALA A 112 0.46 4.23 26.56
N GLN A 113 0.37 3.49 27.67
CA GLN A 113 0.92 2.14 27.77
C GLN A 113 0.23 1.19 26.79
N GLY A 114 1.03 0.50 25.97
CA GLY A 114 0.53 -0.41 24.95
C GLY A 114 -0.05 0.28 23.71
N ARG A 115 0.02 1.62 23.62
CA ARG A 115 -0.32 2.36 22.40
C ARG A 115 0.93 2.61 21.57
N SER A 116 0.74 2.62 20.26
CA SER A 116 1.78 2.97 19.29
C SER A 116 1.30 4.07 18.36
N TYR A 117 2.23 4.89 17.90
CA TYR A 117 2.05 5.76 16.75
C TYR A 117 2.99 5.31 15.64
N VAL A 118 2.75 5.81 14.43
CA VAL A 118 3.62 5.60 13.28
C VAL A 118 4.28 6.93 12.96
N GLU A 119 5.60 6.94 13.07
CA GLU A 119 6.42 8.02 12.56
C GLU A 119 6.59 7.82 11.04
N LEU A 120 6.27 8.84 10.24
CA LEU A 120 6.47 8.80 8.79
C LEU A 120 7.83 9.43 8.45
N LEU A 121 8.68 8.65 7.80
CA LEU A 121 9.96 9.10 7.27
C LEU A 121 9.92 9.06 5.73
N THR A 122 10.81 9.80 5.08
CA THR A 122 11.09 9.60 3.66
C THR A 122 11.71 8.21 3.47
N TRP A 123 11.75 7.72 2.23
CA TRP A 123 12.40 6.43 1.97
C TRP A 123 13.92 6.43 2.20
N GLN A 124 14.51 7.62 2.32
CA GLN A 124 15.90 7.83 2.73
C GLN A 124 16.05 7.96 4.26
N ASN A 125 15.02 7.55 5.03
CA ASN A 125 14.99 7.58 6.49
C ASN A 125 15.10 9.00 7.10
N MET A 126 14.65 10.04 6.38
CA MET A 126 14.58 11.40 6.92
C MET A 126 13.21 11.65 7.54
N SER A 127 13.14 12.23 8.75
CA SER A 127 11.85 12.55 9.37
C SER A 127 11.04 13.52 8.51
N THR A 128 9.75 13.26 8.36
CA THR A 128 8.81 14.19 7.70
C THR A 128 8.15 15.15 8.70
N GLY A 129 8.39 14.97 10.00
CA GLY A 129 7.66 15.64 11.07
C GLY A 129 6.24 15.12 11.29
N VAL A 130 5.75 14.22 10.43
CA VAL A 130 4.40 13.65 10.54
C VAL A 130 4.43 12.39 11.39
N SER A 131 3.60 12.38 12.43
CA SER A 131 3.30 11.20 13.24
C SER A 131 1.80 10.97 13.24
N VAL A 132 1.40 9.72 13.04
CA VAL A 132 0.00 9.34 12.91
C VAL A 132 -0.34 8.23 13.89
N ASN A 133 -1.54 8.28 14.46
CA ASN A 133 -2.01 7.17 15.24
C ASN A 133 -2.24 5.96 14.32
N TRP A 134 -1.85 4.77 14.76
CA TRP A 134 -1.95 3.57 13.92
C TRP A 134 -3.37 3.29 13.38
N PRO A 135 -4.45 3.41 14.17
CA PRO A 135 -5.82 3.24 13.67
C PRO A 135 -6.18 4.23 12.57
N ASP A 136 -5.74 5.49 12.68
CA ASP A 136 -6.03 6.51 11.66
C ASP A 136 -5.30 6.14 10.35
N LEU A 137 -4.03 5.74 10.46
CA LEU A 137 -3.27 5.24 9.32
C LEU A 137 -3.94 4.05 8.64
N ARG A 138 -4.40 3.08 9.43
CA ARG A 138 -5.08 1.88 8.96
C ARG A 138 -6.40 2.19 8.24
N ASP A 139 -7.14 3.19 8.72
CA ASP A 139 -8.50 3.48 8.27
C ASP A 139 -8.55 4.44 7.06
N ASP A 140 -7.42 5.08 6.70
CA ASP A 140 -7.30 5.87 5.46
C ASP A 140 -7.22 4.97 4.21
N PHE A 141 -8.32 4.90 3.47
CA PHE A 141 -8.45 4.06 2.27
C PHE A 141 -7.53 4.45 1.10
N ARG A 142 -6.87 5.61 1.20
CA ARG A 142 -5.94 6.13 0.19
C ARG A 142 -4.54 5.60 0.42
N VAL A 143 -4.21 5.07 1.59
CA VAL A 143 -2.88 4.50 1.84
C VAL A 143 -2.86 2.99 1.64
N GLN A 144 -1.70 2.48 1.23
CA GLN A 144 -1.42 1.06 1.08
C GLN A 144 -0.13 0.73 1.82
N PHE A 145 0.01 -0.51 2.29
CA PHE A 145 1.13 -0.93 3.13
C PHE A 145 1.87 -2.10 2.51
N SER A 146 3.20 -2.07 2.54
CA SER A 146 3.99 -3.27 2.30
C SER A 146 3.90 -4.25 3.46
N TRP A 147 4.58 -5.38 3.30
CA TRP A 147 4.95 -6.25 4.41
C TRP A 147 5.81 -5.51 5.43
N THR A 148 5.66 -5.87 6.70
CA THR A 148 6.54 -5.41 7.75
C THR A 148 7.90 -6.08 7.63
N PHE A 149 8.91 -5.34 8.05
CA PHE A 149 10.28 -5.81 8.20
C PHE A 149 10.86 -5.22 9.49
N VAL A 150 11.97 -5.82 9.95
CA VAL A 150 12.70 -5.35 11.12
C VAL A 150 14.07 -4.90 10.65
N ASP A 151 14.47 -3.70 11.04
CA ASP A 151 15.81 -3.16 10.82
C ASP A 151 16.43 -2.73 12.16
N ALA A 152 17.54 -1.98 12.11
CA ALA A 152 18.27 -1.53 13.29
C ALA A 152 17.44 -0.61 14.22
N GLU A 153 16.37 0.01 13.72
CA GLU A 153 15.51 0.92 14.48
C GLU A 153 14.18 0.28 14.92
N GLY A 154 13.94 -0.99 14.57
CA GLY A 154 12.77 -1.77 14.98
C GLY A 154 11.86 -2.16 13.84
N GLU A 155 10.56 -2.28 14.13
CA GLU A 155 9.54 -2.66 13.15
C GLU A 155 9.19 -1.49 12.23
N ALA A 156 9.22 -1.75 10.93
CA ALA A 156 8.91 -0.78 9.89
C ALA A 156 8.15 -1.42 8.72
N PHE A 157 7.52 -0.57 7.91
CA PHE A 157 6.82 -0.94 6.68
C PHE A 157 6.77 0.26 5.74
N TRP A 158 6.62 0.00 4.44
CA TRP A 158 6.38 1.06 3.47
C TRP A 158 4.92 1.44 3.43
N VAL A 159 4.65 2.74 3.37
CA VAL A 159 3.33 3.33 3.24
C VAL A 159 3.26 4.12 1.95
N VAL A 160 2.35 3.74 1.06
CA VAL A 160 2.18 4.37 -0.24
C VAL A 160 0.83 5.08 -0.27
N ARG A 161 0.82 6.36 -0.61
CA ARG A 161 -0.41 7.10 -0.86
C ARG A 161 -0.90 6.84 -2.28
N SER A 162 -2.20 6.69 -2.44
CA SER A 162 -2.90 6.68 -3.72
C SER A 162 -3.17 8.12 -4.12
N ASP A 163 -2.59 8.55 -5.23
CA ASP A 163 -2.86 9.85 -5.82
C ASP A 163 -4.33 9.91 -6.31
N PRO A 164 -5.17 10.84 -5.79
CA PRO A 164 -6.56 10.95 -6.23
C PRO A 164 -6.69 11.27 -7.73
N ASP A 165 -5.71 11.96 -8.31
CA ASP A 165 -5.74 12.41 -9.71
C ASP A 165 -5.31 11.29 -10.67
N ALA A 166 -4.79 10.16 -10.17
CA ALA A 166 -4.33 9.04 -10.99
C ALA A 166 -5.40 8.51 -11.95
N GLN A 167 -6.68 8.64 -11.64
CA GLN A 167 -7.74 8.17 -12.53
C GLN A 167 -7.78 8.92 -13.86
N ASP A 168 -7.38 10.19 -13.83
CA ASP A 168 -7.49 11.13 -14.95
C ASP A 168 -6.16 11.34 -15.69
N VAL A 169 -5.06 10.77 -15.19
CA VAL A 169 -3.75 10.93 -15.82
C VAL A 169 -3.64 10.09 -17.09
N PRO A 170 -3.36 10.71 -18.25
CA PRO A 170 -3.24 9.99 -19.51
C PRO A 170 -1.95 9.17 -19.53
N VAL A 171 -2.10 7.89 -19.86
CA VAL A 171 -0.98 6.98 -20.16
C VAL A 171 -1.17 6.44 -21.56
N HIS A 172 -0.25 6.79 -22.46
CA HIS A 172 -0.27 6.29 -23.83
C HIS A 172 0.56 5.03 -23.93
N THR A 173 -0.10 3.91 -24.22
CA THR A 173 0.54 2.60 -24.37
C THR A 173 0.68 2.25 -25.85
N SER A 174 1.88 1.87 -26.26
CA SER A 174 2.16 1.30 -27.57
C SER A 174 2.88 -0.04 -27.40
N ARG A 175 2.67 -0.95 -28.36
CA ARG A 175 3.32 -2.27 -28.36
C ARG A 175 4.10 -2.42 -29.66
N LEU A 176 5.40 -2.67 -29.54
CA LEU A 176 6.28 -2.91 -30.67
C LEU A 176 7.10 -4.19 -30.43
N GLY A 177 6.72 -5.26 -31.11
CA GLY A 177 7.31 -6.57 -30.89
C GLY A 177 7.08 -7.07 -29.46
N GLY A 178 8.16 -7.50 -28.80
CA GLY A 178 8.14 -7.99 -27.41
C GLY A 178 8.26 -6.89 -26.33
N VAL A 179 8.21 -5.61 -26.73
CA VAL A 179 8.35 -4.47 -25.83
C VAL A 179 7.03 -3.70 -25.79
N THR A 180 6.57 -3.39 -24.59
CA THR A 180 5.46 -2.45 -24.37
C THR A 180 6.04 -1.12 -23.88
N GLU A 181 5.71 -0.03 -24.57
CA GLU A 181 6.16 1.31 -24.22
C GLU A 181 4.99 2.14 -23.69
N HIS A 182 5.21 2.82 -22.56
CA HIS A 182 4.25 3.71 -21.93
C HIS A 182 4.84 5.12 -21.87
N ALA A 183 4.17 6.08 -22.49
CA ALA A 183 4.51 7.50 -22.37
C ALA A 183 3.70 8.12 -21.22
N VAL A 184 4.41 8.75 -20.27
CA VAL A 184 3.84 9.47 -19.13
C VAL A 184 3.96 10.96 -19.39
N HIS A 185 2.84 11.67 -19.24
CA HIS A 185 2.75 13.10 -19.49
C HIS A 185 2.45 13.83 -18.19
N GLY A 186 3.18 14.92 -17.92
CA GLY A 186 2.95 15.73 -16.71
C GLY A 186 1.63 16.52 -16.75
N ARG A 187 1.06 16.71 -17.94
CA ARG A 187 -0.24 17.35 -18.17
C ARG A 187 -0.87 16.83 -19.45
N ALA A 188 -2.19 16.85 -19.54
CA ALA A 188 -2.91 16.49 -20.76
C ALA A 188 -2.40 17.33 -21.96
N GLY A 189 -1.99 16.65 -23.04
CA GLY A 189 -1.46 17.30 -24.25
C GLY A 189 -0.05 17.89 -24.13
N GLY A 190 0.62 17.78 -22.97
CA GLY A 190 2.01 18.18 -22.80
C GLY A 190 3.01 17.18 -23.40
N PRO A 191 4.30 17.54 -23.53
CA PRO A 191 5.33 16.56 -23.88
C PRO A 191 5.45 15.49 -22.78
N PRO A 192 5.92 14.27 -23.13
CA PRO A 192 6.16 13.24 -22.14
C PRO A 192 7.28 13.68 -21.17
N VAL A 193 7.10 13.38 -19.89
CA VAL A 193 8.09 13.62 -18.83
C VAL A 193 8.96 12.37 -18.58
N ALA A 194 8.40 11.20 -18.86
CA ALA A 194 9.12 9.93 -18.85
C ALA A 194 8.55 8.95 -19.88
N THR A 195 9.40 8.06 -20.37
CA THR A 195 9.01 6.90 -21.18
C THR A 195 9.40 5.63 -20.43
N LEU A 196 8.44 4.73 -20.26
CA LEU A 196 8.63 3.45 -19.58
C LEU A 196 8.61 2.34 -20.62
N ARG A 197 9.60 1.45 -20.57
CA ARG A 197 9.69 0.29 -21.46
C ARG A 197 9.64 -0.98 -20.63
N CYS A 198 8.59 -1.76 -20.86
CA CYS A 198 8.40 -3.08 -20.30
C CYS A 198 8.92 -4.12 -21.29
N HIS A 199 9.91 -4.90 -20.87
CA HIS A 199 10.36 -6.07 -21.63
C HIS A 199 9.61 -7.31 -21.16
N GLY A 200 8.95 -8.00 -22.10
CA GLY A 200 8.07 -9.12 -21.79
C GLY A 200 6.64 -8.67 -21.50
N VAL A 201 5.95 -9.39 -20.59
CA VAL A 201 4.61 -9.00 -20.13
C VAL A 201 4.75 -7.96 -19.04
N CYS A 202 3.98 -6.87 -19.11
CA CYS A 202 3.94 -5.85 -18.06
C CYS A 202 3.61 -6.50 -16.70
N ALA A 203 4.49 -6.37 -15.70
CA ALA A 203 4.19 -6.79 -14.34
C ALA A 203 3.23 -5.84 -13.60
N HIS A 204 2.76 -4.78 -14.27
CA HIS A 204 1.76 -3.85 -13.75
C HIS A 204 0.50 -3.89 -14.61
N ASP A 205 -0.63 -3.65 -13.95
CA ASP A 205 -1.90 -3.32 -14.58
C ASP A 205 -2.02 -1.81 -14.82
N ASP A 206 -3.02 -1.43 -15.62
CA ASP A 206 -3.27 -0.05 -16.03
C ASP A 206 -3.42 0.89 -14.82
N TRP A 207 -4.02 0.42 -13.73
CA TRP A 207 -4.23 1.27 -12.55
C TRP A 207 -2.92 1.59 -11.81
N ARG A 208 -2.00 0.62 -11.65
CA ARG A 208 -0.70 0.89 -11.00
C ARG A 208 0.16 1.83 -11.83
N LEU A 209 0.05 1.72 -13.16
CA LEU A 209 0.77 2.59 -14.09
C LEU A 209 0.22 4.02 -14.04
N ARG A 210 -1.09 4.20 -13.91
CA ARG A 210 -1.72 5.51 -13.70
C ARG A 210 -1.26 6.20 -12.42
N TYR A 211 -1.12 5.48 -11.30
CA TYR A 211 -0.54 6.06 -10.08
C TYR A 211 0.91 6.49 -10.27
N LEU A 212 1.73 5.66 -10.91
CA LEU A 212 3.11 6.06 -11.23
C LEU A 212 3.13 7.31 -12.12
N ALA A 213 2.24 7.38 -13.12
CA ALA A 213 2.14 8.52 -14.01
C ALA A 213 1.75 9.81 -13.26
N ALA A 214 0.79 9.71 -12.34
CA ALA A 214 0.35 10.82 -11.49
C ALA A 214 1.47 11.29 -10.55
N ASP A 215 2.11 10.35 -9.86
CA ASP A 215 3.21 10.64 -8.95
C ASP A 215 4.39 11.32 -9.69
N ILE A 216 4.70 10.89 -10.93
CA ILE A 216 5.72 11.52 -11.78
C ILE A 216 5.28 12.92 -12.25
N ALA A 217 3.99 13.08 -12.60
CA ALA A 217 3.44 14.36 -13.04
C ALA A 217 3.47 15.41 -11.92
N ASP A 218 3.05 15.05 -10.70
CA ASP A 218 3.13 15.88 -9.50
C ASP A 218 4.60 16.24 -9.19
N ALA A 219 5.50 15.25 -9.27
CA ALA A 219 6.93 15.47 -9.09
C ALA A 219 7.54 16.46 -10.11
N ALA A 220 7.01 16.54 -11.33
CA ALA A 220 7.47 17.45 -12.38
C ALA A 220 6.85 18.87 -12.25
N GLY A 221 5.65 18.98 -11.66
CA GLY A 221 4.98 20.26 -11.43
C GLY A 221 5.56 21.04 -10.25
N ASN A 222 6.10 20.32 -9.25
CA ASN A 222 6.76 20.93 -8.10
C ASN A 222 8.20 21.37 -8.46
N ALA A 223 8.58 22.58 -8.02
CA ALA A 223 9.88 23.18 -8.36
C ALA A 223 11.05 22.22 -8.06
N PRO A 224 12.06 22.12 -8.94
CA PRO A 224 13.13 21.15 -8.81
C PRO A 224 13.96 21.44 -7.55
N SER A 225 13.76 20.64 -6.51
CA SER A 225 14.83 20.40 -5.53
C SER A 225 15.88 19.56 -6.25
N VAL A 226 16.98 20.20 -6.66
CA VAL A 226 18.12 19.57 -7.37
C VAL A 226 18.99 18.75 -6.42
N GLU A 227 18.44 18.30 -5.28
CA GLU A 227 19.14 17.33 -4.45
C GLU A 227 19.09 15.97 -5.15
N THR A 228 20.26 15.56 -5.66
CA THR A 228 20.49 14.22 -6.17
C THR A 228 20.19 13.20 -5.08
N ALA A 229 19.21 12.33 -5.31
CA ALA A 229 18.97 11.17 -4.48
C ALA A 229 19.48 9.93 -5.22
N GLU A 230 20.24 9.08 -4.53
CA GLU A 230 20.70 7.80 -5.08
C GLU A 230 19.69 6.72 -4.75
N LEU A 231 19.15 6.06 -5.78
CA LEU A 231 18.25 4.92 -5.58
C LEU A 231 18.98 3.77 -4.86
N PRO A 232 18.31 3.09 -3.92
CA PRO A 232 18.88 1.92 -3.28
C PRO A 232 18.76 0.74 -4.25
N GLU A 233 19.75 -0.15 -4.28
CA GLU A 233 19.69 -1.35 -5.11
C GLU A 233 18.45 -2.21 -4.78
N ARG A 234 18.08 -2.29 -3.50
CA ARG A 234 16.89 -2.99 -3.01
C ARG A 234 16.25 -2.22 -1.85
N LEU A 235 14.94 -2.33 -1.73
CA LEU A 235 14.19 -1.81 -0.58
C LEU A 235 13.95 -2.92 0.45
N PRO A 236 14.23 -2.69 1.74
CA PRO A 236 13.84 -3.60 2.82
C PRO A 236 12.35 -4.00 2.72
N GLY A 237 12.04 -5.28 2.93
CA GLY A 237 10.65 -5.76 2.88
C GLY A 237 10.02 -5.85 1.47
N ILE A 238 10.63 -5.29 0.43
CA ILE A 238 10.18 -5.37 -0.97
C ILE A 238 11.06 -6.40 -1.70
N ARG A 239 10.60 -7.65 -1.73
CA ARG A 239 11.34 -8.76 -2.35
C ARG A 239 11.15 -8.77 -3.86
N HIS A 240 12.12 -9.36 -4.58
CA HIS A 240 12.10 -9.57 -6.04
C HIS A 240 12.02 -8.28 -6.85
N THR A 241 12.49 -7.19 -6.27
CA THR A 241 12.50 -5.90 -6.94
C THR A 241 13.88 -5.28 -6.73
N GLU A 242 14.52 -4.92 -7.82
CA GLU A 242 15.85 -4.33 -7.83
C GLU A 242 15.85 -3.06 -8.66
N PHE A 243 16.61 -2.08 -8.19
CA PHE A 243 16.85 -0.84 -8.90
C PHE A 243 18.30 -0.79 -9.37
N SER A 244 18.50 -0.34 -10.60
CA SER A 244 19.83 0.00 -11.09
C SER A 244 19.78 1.26 -11.94
N HIS A 245 20.96 1.86 -12.16
CA HIS A 245 21.10 3.00 -13.05
C HIS A 245 21.97 2.59 -14.25
N GLU A 246 21.46 2.82 -15.45
CA GLU A 246 22.13 2.46 -16.71
C GLU A 246 22.16 3.70 -17.62
N GLY A 247 23.25 4.48 -17.52
CA GLY A 247 23.46 5.69 -18.33
C GLY A 247 22.54 6.85 -17.95
N GLN A 248 21.40 6.98 -18.64
CA GLN A 248 20.35 7.98 -18.33
C GLN A 248 19.03 7.31 -17.95
N ARG A 249 19.04 5.98 -17.80
CA ARG A 249 17.87 5.17 -17.51
C ARG A 249 17.90 4.74 -16.06
N THR A 250 16.74 4.77 -15.44
CA THR A 250 16.49 4.06 -14.20
C THR A 250 15.85 2.74 -14.54
N VAL A 251 16.43 1.63 -14.07
CA VAL A 251 15.92 0.29 -14.35
C VAL A 251 15.31 -0.28 -13.08
N LEU A 252 14.10 -0.80 -13.20
CA LEU A 252 13.40 -1.56 -12.18
C LEU A 252 13.25 -3.00 -12.69
N ARG A 253 13.94 -3.95 -12.07
CA ARG A 253 13.82 -5.38 -12.38
C ARG A 253 12.84 -6.03 -11.42
N HIS A 254 11.89 -6.78 -11.96
CA HIS A 254 10.94 -7.59 -11.19
C HIS A 254 11.11 -9.07 -11.55
N GLU A 255 11.40 -9.92 -10.57
CA GLU A 255 11.50 -11.37 -10.80
C GLU A 255 10.13 -12.05 -10.84
N ASP A 256 10.08 -13.22 -11.49
CA ASP A 256 8.84 -13.99 -11.69
C ASP A 256 8.14 -14.36 -10.37
N ARG A 257 6.82 -14.17 -10.34
CA ARG A 257 5.91 -14.55 -9.25
C ARG A 257 4.66 -15.21 -9.81
N ARG A 258 3.97 -15.96 -8.94
CA ARG A 258 2.73 -16.70 -9.26
C ARG A 258 1.67 -15.91 -10.06
N TYR A 259 1.62 -14.60 -9.93
CA TYR A 259 0.63 -13.75 -10.59
C TYR A 259 1.23 -12.68 -11.52
N HIS A 260 2.56 -12.54 -11.53
CA HIS A 260 3.26 -11.55 -12.35
C HIS A 260 4.52 -12.19 -12.93
N PRO A 261 4.61 -12.37 -14.25
CA PRO A 261 5.82 -12.90 -14.87
C PRO A 261 7.00 -11.96 -14.63
N ALA A 262 8.23 -12.50 -14.73
CA ALA A 262 9.42 -11.67 -14.70
C ALA A 262 9.32 -10.56 -15.76
N SER A 263 9.67 -9.34 -15.35
CA SER A 263 9.68 -8.20 -16.26
C SER A 263 10.76 -7.21 -15.88
N THR A 264 11.25 -6.50 -16.87
CA THR A 264 12.15 -5.37 -16.68
C THR A 264 11.44 -4.11 -17.14
N LEU A 265 11.32 -3.14 -16.24
CA LEU A 265 10.79 -1.82 -16.49
C LEU A 265 11.96 -0.83 -16.57
N GLU A 266 12.27 -0.35 -17.77
CA GLU A 266 13.22 0.74 -17.97
C GLU A 266 12.48 2.07 -18.01
N VAL A 267 12.90 3.02 -17.18
CA VAL A 267 12.39 4.39 -17.17
C VAL A 267 13.44 5.32 -17.76
N THR A 268 13.12 5.92 -18.90
CA THR A 268 13.90 6.99 -19.51
C THR A 268 13.26 8.33 -19.18
N TRP A 269 13.98 9.19 -18.49
CA TRP A 269 13.50 10.51 -18.08
C TRP A 269 13.82 11.55 -19.16
N HIS A 270 12.84 12.37 -19.53
CA HIS A 270 13.02 13.46 -20.51
C HIS A 270 13.44 14.78 -19.86
N GLN A 271 13.55 14.78 -18.54
CA GLN A 271 13.97 15.88 -17.70
C GLN A 271 14.96 15.35 -16.64
N PRO A 272 15.79 16.22 -16.02
CA PRO A 272 16.64 15.81 -14.91
C PRO A 272 15.83 15.11 -13.83
N VAL A 273 16.30 13.93 -13.41
CA VAL A 273 15.59 13.12 -12.41
C VAL A 273 15.64 13.82 -11.06
N THR A 274 14.46 14.14 -10.52
CA THR A 274 14.34 14.75 -9.18
C THR A 274 14.18 13.68 -8.11
N ARG A 275 14.45 14.02 -6.84
CA ARG A 275 14.12 13.14 -5.69
C ARG A 275 12.65 12.71 -5.70
N ALA A 276 11.74 13.59 -6.09
CA ALA A 276 10.32 13.28 -6.18
C ALA A 276 10.03 12.24 -7.28
N GLY A 277 10.66 12.37 -8.46
CA GLY A 277 10.55 11.37 -9.53
C GLY A 277 11.08 9.99 -9.12
N LEU A 278 12.20 9.95 -8.38
CA LEU A 278 12.70 8.69 -7.81
C LEU A 278 11.74 8.12 -6.77
N THR A 279 11.20 8.97 -5.88
CA THR A 279 10.22 8.56 -4.87
C THR A 279 8.96 7.96 -5.51
N ALA A 280 8.49 8.51 -6.63
CA ALA A 280 7.40 7.95 -7.42
C ALA A 280 7.71 6.53 -7.93
N LEU A 281 8.92 6.31 -8.42
CA LEU A 281 9.34 4.99 -8.89
C LEU A 281 9.45 3.97 -7.74
N VAL A 282 10.00 4.38 -6.59
CA VAL A 282 10.07 3.56 -5.38
C VAL A 282 8.66 3.24 -4.87
N ALA A 283 7.73 4.21 -4.91
CA ALA A 283 6.32 3.99 -4.58
C ALA A 283 5.67 2.95 -5.50
N HIS A 284 5.94 3.02 -6.81
CA HIS A 284 5.45 2.03 -7.77
C HIS A 284 5.98 0.63 -7.49
N ALA A 285 7.28 0.48 -7.22
CA ALA A 285 7.86 -0.81 -6.82
C ALA A 285 7.16 -1.42 -5.59
N VAL A 286 6.83 -0.59 -4.60
CA VAL A 286 6.06 -1.03 -3.44
C VAL A 286 4.65 -1.47 -3.86
N ARG A 287 3.95 -0.72 -4.73
CA ARG A 287 2.61 -1.10 -5.24
C ARG A 287 2.62 -2.43 -6.02
N LEU A 288 3.72 -2.80 -6.67
CA LEU A 288 3.84 -4.09 -7.38
C LEU A 288 3.80 -5.29 -6.44
N VAL A 289 4.22 -5.14 -5.19
CA VAL A 289 4.29 -6.24 -4.22
C VAL A 289 3.15 -6.25 -3.20
N ILE A 290 2.31 -5.20 -3.20
CA ILE A 290 1.09 -5.11 -2.39
C ILE A 290 -0.02 -5.88 -3.08
N TRP A 291 -0.62 -6.81 -2.32
CA TRP A 291 -1.75 -7.66 -2.73
C TRP A 291 -3.08 -7.10 -2.21
#